data_AF-A0A6I5WKV6-F1
#
_entry.id   AF-A0A6I5WKV6-F1
#
_cell.length_a   1.000
_cell.length_b   1.000
_cell.length_c   1.000
_cell.angle_alpha   90.00
_cell.angle_beta   90.00
_cell.angle_gamma   90.00
#
_symmetry.space_group_name_H-M   'P 1'
#
loop_
_entity.id
_entity.type
_entity.pdbx_description
1 polymer ?
#
loop_
_entity_poly.entity_id
_entity_poly.type
_entity_poly.pdbx_seq_one_letter_code
_entity_poly.pdbx_strand_id
1 'polypeptide(L)'
;MVSTVIGLAPMTLAVPYQTYVGTVQFLWKRYDPLMPALNAAACVLDLVLVATVDDPTGRALFGTAGALLVVVMAISVVKNVPINRYVMSLDPQRPPADWARADPRVRWRNWNLLRTALAVLAFVVNVSAVAVLLGATANP
;
A
#
# COMPACT_ATOMS: atom_id res chain seq x y z
N MET A 1 2.07 -5.46 2.48
CA MET A 1 1.02 -5.16 1.47
C MET A 1 0.54 -6.40 0.72
N VAL A 2 1.44 -7.20 0.14
CA VAL A 2 1.09 -8.43 -0.62
C VAL A 2 0.17 -9.39 0.15
N SER A 3 0.40 -9.59 1.45
CA SER A 3 -0.46 -10.42 2.32
C SER A 3 -1.94 -10.03 2.27
N THR A 4 -2.24 -8.74 2.14
CA THR A 4 -3.63 -8.25 2.07
C THR A 4 -4.29 -8.55 0.73
N VAL A 5 -3.51 -8.68 -0.36
CA VAL A 5 -4.02 -9.03 -1.68
C VAL A 5 -4.32 -10.53 -1.75
N ILE A 6 -3.43 -11.37 -1.21
CA ILE A 6 -3.54 -12.83 -1.30
C ILE A 6 -4.52 -13.39 -0.25
N GLY A 7 -4.55 -12.83 0.95
CA GLY A 7 -5.37 -13.34 2.05
C GLY A 7 -6.62 -12.50 2.34
N LEU A 8 -6.42 -11.23 2.72
CA LEU A 8 -7.50 -10.40 3.25
C LEU A 8 -8.57 -10.08 2.20
N ALA A 9 -8.16 -9.63 1.00
CA ALA A 9 -9.09 -9.25 -0.06
C ALA A 9 -10.05 -10.37 -0.49
N PRO A 10 -9.61 -11.60 -0.85
CA PRO A 10 -10.54 -12.67 -1.22
C PRO A 10 -11.45 -13.06 -0.06
N MET A 11 -10.94 -13.13 1.17
CA MET A 11 -11.76 -13.43 2.35
C MET A 11 -12.88 -12.40 2.53
N THR A 12 -12.58 -11.10 2.47
CA THR A 12 -13.60 -10.06 2.67
C THR A 12 -14.74 -10.12 1.66
N LEU A 13 -14.47 -10.58 0.43
CA LEU A 13 -15.46 -10.75 -0.62
C LEU A 13 -16.33 -12.00 -0.43
N ALA A 14 -15.81 -13.04 0.22
CA ALA A 14 -16.49 -14.32 0.39
C ALA A 14 -17.39 -14.38 1.64
N VAL A 15 -17.11 -13.57 2.66
CA VAL A 15 -17.82 -13.64 3.95
C VAL A 15 -19.09 -12.76 3.99
N PRO A 16 -20.08 -13.11 4.84
CA PRO A 16 -21.26 -12.27 5.08
C PRO A 16 -20.90 -10.89 5.66
N TYR A 17 -21.83 -9.94 5.56
CA TYR A 17 -21.68 -8.55 6.07
C TYR A 17 -21.15 -8.49 7.50
N GLN A 18 -21.81 -9.18 8.43
CA GLN A 18 -21.46 -9.13 9.85
C GLN A 18 -20.01 -9.58 10.09
N THR A 19 -19.63 -10.71 9.47
CA THR A 19 -18.27 -11.25 9.55
C THR A 19 -17.27 -10.28 8.93
N TYR A 20 -17.57 -9.71 7.76
CA TYR A 20 -16.74 -8.71 7.11
C TYR A 20 -16.48 -7.50 8.02
N VAL A 21 -17.53 -6.85 8.51
CA VAL A 21 -17.41 -5.63 9.33
C VAL A 21 -16.65 -5.94 10.62
N GLY A 22 -17.02 -7.01 11.33
CA GLY A 22 -16.37 -7.41 12.58
C GLY A 22 -14.88 -7.73 12.39
N THR A 23 -14.54 -8.50 11.34
CA THR A 23 -13.14 -8.85 11.04
C THR A 23 -12.32 -7.61 10.65
N VAL A 24 -12.85 -6.73 9.81
CA VAL A 24 -12.12 -5.51 9.41
C VAL A 24 -11.93 -4.58 10.61
N GLN A 25 -12.94 -4.39 11.47
CA GLN A 25 -12.82 -3.58 12.69
C GLN A 25 -11.80 -4.14 13.68
N PHE A 26 -11.72 -5.47 13.80
CA PHE A 26 -10.72 -6.13 14.62
C PHE A 26 -9.29 -5.94 14.06
N LEU A 27 -9.11 -6.13 12.75
CA LEU A 27 -7.79 -6.07 12.11
C LEU A 27 -7.28 -4.63 12.02
N TRP A 28 -8.14 -3.67 11.71
CA TRP A 28 -7.76 -2.29 11.43
C TRP A 28 -6.93 -1.68 12.56
N LYS A 29 -7.41 -1.78 13.80
CA LYS A 29 -6.70 -1.25 14.98
C LYS A 29 -5.28 -1.79 15.17
N ARG A 30 -4.95 -2.95 14.59
CA ARG A 30 -3.65 -3.63 14.76
C ARG A 30 -2.69 -3.41 13.59
N TYR A 31 -3.22 -3.22 12.39
CA TYR A 31 -2.41 -3.12 11.17
C TYR A 31 -2.19 -1.69 10.68
N ASP A 32 -3.03 -0.73 11.10
CA ASP A 32 -3.09 0.61 10.50
C ASP A 32 -1.80 1.45 10.67
N PRO A 33 -1.08 1.45 11.80
CA PRO A 33 0.08 2.35 11.95
C PRO A 33 1.32 1.90 11.18
N LEU A 34 1.56 0.58 11.09
CA LEU A 34 2.87 0.06 10.67
C LEU A 34 3.11 0.20 9.16
N MET A 35 2.11 -0.13 8.33
CA MET A 35 2.27 -0.08 6.87
C MET A 35 2.56 1.32 6.31
N PRO A 36 1.81 2.39 6.66
CA PRO A 36 2.14 3.73 6.19
C PRO A 36 3.46 4.24 6.75
N ALA A 37 3.82 3.90 8.00
CA ALA A 37 5.11 4.26 8.58
C ALA A 37 6.28 3.65 7.80
N LEU A 38 6.20 2.37 7.43
CA LEU A 38 7.25 1.72 6.63
C LEU A 38 7.36 2.32 5.22
N ASN A 39 6.23 2.62 4.56
CA ASN A 39 6.25 3.27 3.24
C ASN A 39 6.83 4.69 3.31
N ALA A 40 6.49 5.45 4.36
CA ALA A 40 7.03 6.79 4.56
C ALA A 40 8.54 6.75 4.86
N ALA A 41 8.97 5.83 5.73
CA ALA A 41 10.38 5.64 6.03
C ALA A 41 11.19 5.26 4.78
N ALA A 42 10.70 4.31 3.98
CA ALA A 42 11.33 3.95 2.71
C ALA A 42 11.40 5.14 1.74
N CYS A 43 10.32 5.91 1.62
CA CYS A 43 10.31 7.10 0.78
C CYS A 43 11.33 8.16 1.25
N VAL A 44 11.49 8.36 2.55
CA VAL A 44 12.51 9.28 3.10
C VAL A 44 13.92 8.78 2.79
N LEU A 45 14.16 7.47 2.93
CA LEU A 45 15.45 6.87 2.58
C LEU A 45 15.76 7.03 1.09
N ASP A 46 14.78 6.83 0.20
CA ASP A 46 14.95 7.06 -1.24
C ASP A 46 15.35 8.52 -1.52
N LEU A 47 14.73 9.50 -0.84
CA LEU A 47 15.09 10.92 -0.99
C LEU A 47 16.50 11.23 -0.47
N VAL A 48 16.92 10.61 0.63
CA VAL A 48 18.30 10.72 1.11
C VAL A 48 19.27 10.18 0.06
N LEU A 49 18.97 9.01 -0.53
CA LEU A 49 19.81 8.40 -1.56
C LEU A 49 19.89 9.23 -2.84
N VAL A 50 18.81 9.90 -3.24
CA VAL A 50 18.82 10.88 -4.35
C VAL A 50 19.81 12.02 -4.10
N ALA A 51 19.99 12.42 -2.84
CA ALA A 51 20.87 13.51 -2.44
C ALA A 51 22.33 13.06 -2.21
N THR A 52 22.57 11.79 -1.88
CA THR A 52 23.91 11.30 -1.48
C THR A 52 24.61 10.43 -2.52
N VAL A 53 23.90 9.85 -3.49
CA VAL A 53 24.49 9.02 -4.54
C VAL A 53 25.01 9.91 -5.66
N ASP A 54 26.22 9.67 -6.15
CA ASP A 54 26.81 10.43 -7.26
C ASP A 54 26.38 9.90 -8.64
N ASP A 55 26.19 8.58 -8.77
CA ASP A 55 25.80 7.95 -10.03
C ASP A 55 24.43 8.46 -10.53
N PRO A 56 24.35 9.11 -11.71
CA PRO A 56 23.10 9.69 -12.21
C PRO A 56 21.98 8.67 -12.39
N THR A 57 22.31 7.44 -12.79
CA THR A 57 21.33 6.38 -13.01
C THR A 57 20.73 5.91 -11.69
N GLY A 58 21.57 5.62 -10.70
CA GLY A 58 21.15 5.26 -9.34
C GLY A 58 20.28 6.33 -8.71
N ARG A 59 20.67 7.61 -8.82
CA ARG A 59 19.85 8.75 -8.34
C ARG A 59 18.47 8.78 -9.00
N ALA A 60 18.39 8.62 -10.32
CA ALA A 60 17.13 8.64 -11.04
C ALA A 60 16.21 7.48 -10.63
N LEU A 61 16.78 6.29 -10.38
CA LEU A 61 16.05 5.12 -9.92
C LEU A 61 15.51 5.32 -8.50
N PHE A 62 16.31 5.80 -7.55
CA PHE A 62 15.82 6.14 -6.20
C PHE A 62 14.73 7.22 -6.24
N GLY A 63 14.88 8.25 -7.07
CA GLY A 63 13.85 9.27 -7.25
C GLY A 63 12.55 8.70 -7.80
N THR A 64 12.64 7.74 -8.73
CA THR A 64 11.48 7.03 -9.28
C THR A 64 10.80 6.16 -8.23
N ALA A 65 11.56 5.40 -7.43
CA ALA A 65 11.02 4.59 -6.35
C ALA A 65 10.31 5.46 -5.29
N GLY A 66 10.92 6.56 -4.87
CA GLY A 66 10.32 7.53 -3.95
C GLY A 66 9.02 8.11 -4.50
N ALA A 67 8.99 8.51 -5.78
CA ALA A 67 7.78 9.01 -6.43
C ALA A 67 6.64 7.96 -6.46
N LEU A 68 6.96 6.70 -6.74
CA LEU A 68 5.99 5.61 -6.69
C LEU A 68 5.43 5.43 -5.26
N LEU A 69 6.27 5.50 -4.23
CA LEU A 69 5.83 5.43 -2.84
C LEU A 69 4.94 6.62 -2.44
N VAL A 70 5.20 7.82 -2.95
CA VAL A 70 4.30 8.98 -2.78
C VAL A 70 2.92 8.67 -3.37
N VAL A 71 2.84 8.10 -4.57
CA VAL A 71 1.56 7.70 -5.18
C VAL A 71 0.86 6.62 -4.35
N VAL A 72 1.60 5.63 -3.83
CA VAL A 72 1.06 4.60 -2.93
C VAL A 72 0.42 5.23 -1.68
N MET A 73 1.10 6.19 -1.05
CA MET A 73 0.58 6.91 0.12
C MET A 73 -0.63 7.77 -0.24
N ALA A 74 -0.59 8.46 -1.38
CA ALA A 74 -1.71 9.26 -1.88
C ALA A 74 -2.98 8.41 -2.12
N ILE A 75 -2.86 7.24 -2.78
CA ILE A 75 -3.98 6.31 -2.95
C ILE A 75 -4.52 5.88 -1.58
N SER A 76 -3.63 5.59 -0.62
CA SER A 76 -4.04 5.19 0.71
C SER A 76 -4.89 6.27 1.39
N VAL A 77 -4.40 7.51 1.41
CA VAL A 77 -5.07 8.64 2.07
C VAL A 77 -6.37 9.04 1.36
N VAL A 78 -6.36 9.09 0.03
CA VAL A 78 -7.50 9.61 -0.76
C VAL A 78 -8.58 8.55 -0.97
N LYS A 79 -8.21 7.26 -1.06
CA LYS A 79 -9.16 6.18 -1.41
C LYS A 79 -9.37 5.19 -0.28
N ASN A 80 -8.31 4.61 0.27
CA ASN A 80 -8.45 3.54 1.25
C ASN A 80 -8.91 4.05 2.62
N VAL A 81 -8.31 5.12 3.15
CA VAL A 81 -8.65 5.67 4.47
C VAL A 81 -10.12 6.06 4.58
N PRO A 82 -10.75 6.78 3.61
CA PRO A 82 -12.18 7.07 3.67
C PRO A 82 -13.05 5.80 3.68
N ILE A 83 -12.69 4.80 2.88
CA ILE A 83 -13.39 3.51 2.86
C ILE A 83 -13.27 2.81 4.21
N ASN A 84 -12.07 2.77 4.79
CA ASN A 84 -11.84 2.11 6.07
C ASN A 84 -12.59 2.82 7.18
N ARG A 85 -12.60 4.16 7.22
CA ARG A 85 -13.40 4.94 8.16
C ARG A 85 -14.89 4.66 8.03
N TYR A 86 -15.41 4.53 6.81
CA TYR A 86 -16.80 4.12 6.57
C TYR A 86 -17.08 2.74 7.17
N VAL A 87 -16.22 1.73 6.94
CA VAL A 87 -16.40 0.40 7.54
C VAL A 87 -16.28 0.43 9.07
N MET A 88 -15.43 1.32 9.61
CA MET A 88 -15.31 1.51 11.06
C MET A 88 -16.55 2.15 11.69
N SER A 89 -17.37 2.88 10.93
CA SER A 89 -18.62 3.47 11.43
C SER A 89 -19.84 2.55 11.36
N LEU A 90 -19.71 1.37 10.75
CA LEU A 90 -20.81 0.43 10.58
C LEU A 90 -21.08 -0.40 11.84
N ASP A 91 -22.36 -0.69 12.09
CA ASP A 91 -22.78 -1.69 13.09
C ASP A 91 -22.76 -3.10 12.44
N PRO A 92 -21.98 -4.06 12.96
CA PRO A 92 -21.94 -5.42 12.43
C PRO A 92 -23.29 -6.16 12.50
N GLN A 93 -24.19 -5.80 13.42
CA GLN A 93 -25.49 -6.44 13.63
C GLN A 93 -26.62 -5.78 12.83
N ARG A 94 -26.39 -4.60 12.26
CA ARG A 94 -27.41 -3.80 11.58
C ARG A 94 -26.90 -3.33 10.22
N PRO A 95 -27.05 -4.15 9.16
CA PRO A 95 -26.64 -3.74 7.82
C PRO A 95 -27.43 -2.53 7.32
N PRO A 96 -26.80 -1.60 6.60
CA PRO A 96 -27.51 -0.52 5.91
C PRO A 96 -28.55 -1.09 4.93
N ALA A 97 -29.70 -0.43 4.83
CA ALA A 97 -30.79 -0.85 3.94
C ALA A 97 -30.36 -0.91 2.46
N ASP A 98 -29.39 -0.09 2.07
CA ASP A 98 -28.84 0.02 0.72
C ASP A 98 -27.45 -0.63 0.58
N TRP A 99 -27.11 -1.60 1.44
CA TRP A 99 -25.77 -2.24 1.46
C TRP A 99 -25.30 -2.68 0.08
N ALA A 100 -26.18 -3.24 -0.77
CA ALA A 100 -25.82 -3.68 -2.12
C ALA A 100 -25.20 -2.56 -2.99
N ARG A 101 -25.56 -1.30 -2.77
CA ARG A 101 -24.98 -0.13 -3.45
C ARG A 101 -23.79 0.46 -2.70
N ALA A 102 -23.83 0.43 -1.37
CA ALA A 102 -22.82 1.02 -0.51
C ALA A 102 -21.62 0.10 -0.21
N ASP A 103 -21.68 -1.18 -0.63
CA ASP A 103 -20.65 -2.19 -0.36
C ASP A 103 -19.28 -1.75 -0.91
N PRO A 104 -18.30 -1.46 -0.04
CA PRO A 104 -17.03 -0.93 -0.47
C PRO A 104 -16.00 -2.01 -0.83
N ARG A 105 -16.31 -3.31 -0.65
CA ARG A 105 -15.32 -4.40 -0.69
C ARG A 105 -14.58 -4.48 -2.01
N VAL A 106 -15.30 -4.44 -3.13
CA VAL A 106 -14.70 -4.48 -4.47
C VAL A 106 -13.85 -3.24 -4.74
N ARG A 107 -14.36 -2.06 -4.38
CA ARG A 107 -13.63 -0.80 -4.54
C ARG A 107 -12.35 -0.77 -3.71
N TRP A 108 -12.43 -1.20 -2.45
CA TRP A 108 -11.28 -1.33 -1.56
C TRP A 108 -10.24 -2.28 -2.14
N ARG A 109 -10.65 -3.48 -2.59
CA ARG A 109 -9.76 -4.45 -3.23
C ARG A 109 -9.02 -3.84 -4.40
N ASN A 110 -9.73 -3.16 -5.31
CA ASN A 110 -9.12 -2.61 -6.52
C ASN A 110 -8.06 -1.56 -6.19
N TRP A 111 -8.36 -0.62 -5.28
CA TRP A 111 -7.35 0.35 -4.82
C TRP A 111 -6.20 -0.30 -4.07
N ASN A 112 -6.49 -1.32 -3.25
CA ASN A 112 -5.49 -2.08 -2.52
C ASN A 112 -4.54 -2.84 -3.45
N LEU A 113 -5.07 -3.41 -4.54
CA LEU A 113 -4.29 -4.10 -5.56
C LEU A 113 -3.37 -3.11 -6.30
N LEU A 114 -3.91 -1.98 -6.76
CA LEU A 114 -3.14 -0.96 -7.46
C LEU A 114 -1.98 -0.44 -6.60
N ARG A 115 -2.24 -0.03 -5.36
CA ARG A 115 -1.18 0.44 -4.45
C ARG A 115 -0.16 -0.65 -4.14
N THR A 116 -0.57 -1.93 -4.11
CA THR A 116 0.36 -3.04 -3.88
C THR A 116 1.26 -3.27 -5.10
N ALA A 117 0.71 -3.19 -6.31
CA ALA A 117 1.49 -3.29 -7.54
C ALA A 117 2.52 -2.15 -7.64
N LEU A 118 2.12 -0.91 -7.32
CA LEU A 118 3.03 0.23 -7.28
C LEU A 118 4.13 0.09 -6.22
N ALA A 119 3.80 -0.43 -5.03
CA ALA A 119 4.79 -0.68 -3.98
C ALA A 119 5.78 -1.78 -4.39
N VAL A 120 5.32 -2.85 -5.05
CA VAL A 120 6.20 -3.89 -5.60
C VAL A 120 7.08 -3.33 -6.71
N LEU A 121 6.55 -2.47 -7.58
CA LEU A 121 7.34 -1.79 -8.60
C LEU A 121 8.42 -0.89 -7.98
N ALA A 122 8.08 -0.10 -6.95
CA ALA A 122 9.06 0.72 -6.23
C ALA A 122 10.18 -0.14 -5.62
N PHE A 123 9.83 -1.29 -5.04
CA PHE A 123 10.81 -2.24 -4.53
C PHE A 123 11.74 -2.78 -5.64
N VAL A 124 11.19 -3.18 -6.79
CA VAL A 124 12.00 -3.64 -7.93
C VAL A 124 12.93 -2.54 -8.42
N VAL A 125 12.45 -1.30 -8.53
CA VAL A 125 13.25 -0.13 -8.92
C VAL A 125 14.41 0.10 -7.93
N ASN A 126 14.15 -0.01 -6.62
CA ASN A 126 15.19 0.09 -5.60
C ASN A 126 16.23 -1.03 -5.71
N VAL A 127 15.81 -2.27 -5.96
CA VAL A 127 16.73 -3.40 -6.20
C VAL A 127 17.57 -3.16 -7.45
N SER A 128 16.97 -2.65 -8.53
CA SER A 128 17.70 -2.28 -9.74
C SER A 128 18.72 -1.16 -9.49
N ALA A 129 18.38 -0.15 -8.69
CA ALA A 129 19.31 0.91 -8.31
C ALA A 129 20.54 0.33 -7.60
N VAL A 130 20.33 -0.55 -6.62
CA VAL A 130 21.41 -1.22 -5.91
C VAL A 130 22.25 -2.08 -6.86
N ALA A 131 21.62 -2.83 -7.77
CA ALA A 131 22.33 -3.65 -8.75
C ALA A 131 23.21 -2.81 -9.70
N VAL A 132 22.72 -1.65 -10.14
CA VAL A 132 23.49 -0.70 -10.96
C VAL A 132 24.72 -0.20 -10.20
N LEU A 133 24.54 0.22 -8.95
CA LEU A 133 25.64 0.74 -8.13
C LEU A 133 26.70 -0.33 -7.81
N LEU A 134 26.28 -1.56 -7.47
CA LEU A 134 27.20 -2.66 -7.22
C LEU A 134 27.91 -3.14 -8.50
N GLY A 135 27.19 -3.16 -9.63
CA GLY A 135 27.78 -3.49 -10.94
C GLY A 135 28.82 -2.47 -11.39
N ALA A 136 28.59 -1.18 -11.12
CA ALA A 136 29.56 -0.12 -11.38
C ALA A 136 30.84 -0.27 -10.53
N THR A 137 30.73 -0.76 -9.29
CA THR A 137 31.91 -1.02 -8.44
C THR A 137 32.70 -2.27 -8.83
N ALA A 138 32.12 -3.16 -9.64
CA ALA A 138 32.73 -4.44 -10.03
C ALA A 138 33.53 -4.38 -11.35
N ASN A 139 33.55 -3.23 -12.04
CA ASN A 139 34.27 -3.06 -13.30
C ASN A 139 35.49 -2.13 -13.07
N PRO A 140 36.70 -2.67 -12.86
CA PRO A 140 37.93 -1.89 -12.68
C PRO A 140 38.43 -1.22 -13.95
#